data_AF-A0A7C6BAG8-F1
#
_entry.id   AF-A0A7C6BAG8-F1
#
_cell.length_a   1.000
_cell.length_b   1.000
_cell.length_c   1.000
_cell.angle_alpha   90.00
_cell.angle_beta   90.00
_cell.angle_gamma   90.00
#
_symmetry.space_group_name_H-M   'P 1'
#
loop_
_entity.id
_entity.type
_entity.pdbx_description
1 polymer ?
#
loop_
_entity_poly.entity_id
_entity_poly.type
_entity_poly.pdbx_seq_one_letter_code
_entity_poly.pdbx_strand_id
1 'polypeptide(L)'
;DEPDIALHPEWQKRMINYIINFFNLIRDKNIHLIFTTHSPFLLSDIPKQNIIFLDKNEDGTCKVVNELKEKKETFGANIHTLLSDSFFMENGLTGEFAKGKIDEVIQYLNGKEDTKIKNDDEAQKLVNIIGEPIVKNQLQRMLDSKRLKKIDEIDAIKKSMAEMQKRLDELEK
;
A
#
# COMPACT_ATOMS: atom_id res chain seq x y z
N ASP A 1 28.37 8.00 -1.37
CA ASP A 1 27.01 8.56 -1.34
C ASP A 1 26.12 7.50 -1.96
N GLU A 2 25.08 7.04 -1.26
CA GLU A 2 24.13 6.00 -1.69
C GLU A 2 24.76 4.78 -2.40
N PRO A 3 25.65 4.02 -1.72
CA PRO A 3 26.39 2.90 -2.34
C PRO A 3 25.47 1.76 -2.85
N ASP A 4 24.20 1.76 -2.42
CA ASP A 4 23.19 0.76 -2.70
C ASP A 4 22.22 1.12 -3.84
N ILE A 5 22.26 2.35 -4.36
CA ILE A 5 21.24 2.90 -5.27
C ILE A 5 21.01 2.07 -6.55
N ALA A 6 22.09 1.53 -7.12
CA ALA A 6 22.05 0.75 -8.37
C ALA A 6 22.05 -0.77 -8.14
N LEU A 7 22.01 -1.20 -6.88
CA LEU A 7 22.07 -2.61 -6.54
C LEU A 7 20.68 -3.24 -6.55
N HIS A 8 20.62 -4.49 -7.02
CA HIS A 8 19.45 -5.33 -6.80
C HIS A 8 19.17 -5.46 -5.29
N PRO A 9 17.90 -5.51 -4.82
CA PRO A 9 17.58 -5.59 -3.39
C PRO A 9 18.29 -6.72 -2.64
N GLU A 10 18.44 -7.88 -3.30
CA GLU A 10 19.19 -9.02 -2.74
C GLU A 10 20.68 -8.71 -2.49
N TRP A 11 21.27 -7.82 -3.28
CA TRP A 11 22.64 -7.36 -3.08
C TRP A 11 22.72 -6.26 -2.04
N GLN A 12 21.71 -5.38 -1.96
CA GLN A 12 21.61 -4.39 -0.88
C GLN A 12 21.64 -5.07 0.49
N LYS A 13 20.86 -6.16 0.66
CA LYS A 13 20.86 -7.00 1.87
C LYS A 13 22.21 -7.64 2.23
N ARG A 14 23.10 -7.82 1.26
CA ARG A 14 24.42 -8.46 1.47
C ARG A 14 25.55 -7.45 1.55
N MET A 15 25.25 -6.18 1.29
CA MET A 15 26.25 -5.14 1.07
C MET A 15 27.13 -4.94 2.31
N ILE A 16 26.52 -4.80 3.50
CA ILE A 16 27.25 -4.60 4.75
C ILE A 16 28.17 -5.79 5.05
N ASN A 17 27.68 -7.01 4.84
CA ASN A 17 28.48 -8.21 5.00
C ASN A 17 29.69 -8.24 4.04
N TYR A 18 29.50 -7.90 2.76
CA TYR A 18 30.62 -7.82 1.81
C TYR A 18 31.64 -6.74 2.18
N ILE A 19 31.17 -5.57 2.62
CA ILE A 19 32.03 -4.48 3.09
C ILE A 19 32.87 -4.92 4.28
N ILE A 20 32.25 -5.52 5.31
CA ILE A 20 32.94 -6.02 6.50
C ILE A 20 33.98 -7.08 6.12
N ASN A 21 33.60 -8.06 5.27
CA ASN A 21 34.51 -9.11 4.83
C ASN A 21 35.69 -8.58 4.04
N PHE A 22 35.48 -7.57 3.19
CA PHE A 22 36.56 -6.92 2.45
C PHE A 22 37.54 -6.22 3.39
N PHE A 23 37.04 -5.45 4.35
CA PHE A 23 37.91 -4.70 5.27
C PHE A 23 38.61 -5.58 6.31
N ASN A 24 38.04 -6.74 6.66
CA ASN A 24 38.73 -7.75 7.49
C ASN A 24 40.04 -8.28 6.87
N LEU A 25 40.23 -8.11 5.56
CA LEU A 25 41.50 -8.43 4.89
C LEU A 25 42.59 -7.38 5.16
N ILE A 26 42.22 -6.17 5.60
CA ILE A 26 43.12 -5.04 5.87
C ILE A 26 43.26 -4.89 7.39
N ARG A 27 44.09 -5.75 8.02
CA ARG A 27 44.17 -5.90 9.48
C ARG A 27 44.86 -4.76 10.24
N ASP A 28 45.68 -3.97 9.56
CA ASP A 28 46.58 -3.01 10.22
C ASP A 28 46.08 -1.56 10.16
N LYS A 29 44.79 -1.35 9.90
CA LYS A 29 44.19 0.00 9.80
C LYS A 29 42.85 0.07 10.51
N ASN A 30 42.65 1.16 11.25
CA ASN A 30 41.34 1.54 11.76
C ASN A 30 40.57 2.25 10.65
N ILE A 31 39.42 1.69 10.25
CA ILE A 31 38.61 2.18 9.14
C ILE A 31 37.25 2.60 9.68
N HIS A 32 36.87 3.85 9.43
CA HIS A 32 35.53 4.36 9.72
C HIS A 32 34.83 4.61 8.38
N LEU A 33 33.68 3.99 8.19
CA LEU A 33 32.86 4.14 7.00
C LEU A 33 31.66 5.03 7.30
N ILE A 34 31.47 6.05 6.47
CA ILE A 34 30.30 6.92 6.52
C ILE A 34 29.65 6.87 5.14
N PHE A 35 28.38 6.52 5.11
CA PHE A 35 27.57 6.51 3.90
C PHE A 35 26.17 7.04 4.23
N THR A 36 25.54 7.53 3.19
CA THR A 36 24.16 7.98 3.11
C THR A 36 23.38 6.89 2.38
N THR A 37 22.10 6.68 2.73
CA THR A 37 21.27 5.70 2.05
C THR A 37 19.79 6.02 2.24
N HIS A 38 19.00 5.70 1.22
CA HIS A 38 17.54 5.62 1.30
C HIS A 38 17.02 4.18 1.36
N SER A 39 17.89 3.19 1.59
CA SER A 39 17.49 1.79 1.62
C SER A 39 17.17 1.28 3.03
N PRO A 40 15.96 0.76 3.25
CA PRO A 40 15.62 0.12 4.53
C PRO A 40 16.42 -1.17 4.77
N PHE A 41 16.98 -1.79 3.73
CA PHE A 41 17.77 -3.01 3.87
C PHE A 41 19.07 -2.73 4.62
N LEU A 42 19.75 -1.63 4.29
CA LEU A 42 20.97 -1.22 4.99
C LEU A 42 20.67 -0.81 6.44
N LEU A 43 19.56 -0.11 6.67
CA LEU A 43 19.14 0.26 8.02
C LEU A 43 18.91 -0.98 8.91
N SER A 44 18.42 -2.10 8.34
CA SER A 44 18.22 -3.35 9.07
C SER A 44 19.54 -3.99 9.56
N ASP A 45 20.65 -3.76 8.87
CA ASP A 45 21.95 -4.34 9.24
C ASP A 45 22.75 -3.46 10.22
N ILE A 46 22.31 -2.23 10.48
CA ILE A 46 23.04 -1.25 11.28
C ILE A 46 22.30 -0.95 12.59
N PRO A 47 22.98 -1.00 13.75
CA PRO A 47 22.40 -0.57 15.03
C PRO A 47 21.99 0.91 15.02
N LYS A 48 20.88 1.24 15.67
CA LYS A 48 20.30 2.59 15.69
C LYS A 48 21.30 3.68 16.11
N GLN A 49 22.15 3.37 17.09
CA GLN A 49 23.17 4.28 17.60
C GLN A 49 24.21 4.72 16.55
N ASN A 50 24.35 3.97 15.46
CA ASN A 50 25.26 4.25 14.35
C ASN A 50 24.53 4.91 13.16
N ILE A 51 23.29 5.36 13.34
CA ILE A 51 22.46 5.96 12.29
C ILE A 51 22.12 7.40 12.68
N ILE A 52 22.28 8.31 11.73
CA ILE A 52 21.87 9.69 11.84
C ILE A 52 20.69 9.89 10.89
N PHE A 53 19.50 10.14 11.45
CA PHE A 53 18.32 10.45 10.63
C PHE A 53 18.28 11.94 10.32
N LEU A 54 17.94 12.25 9.06
CA LEU A 54 17.78 13.61 8.57
C LEU A 54 16.33 13.82 8.17
N ASP A 55 15.75 14.92 8.62
CA ASP A 55 14.39 15.35 8.31
C ASP A 55 14.37 16.82 7.90
N LYS A 56 13.27 17.26 7.31
CA LYS A 56 13.09 18.63 6.83
C LYS A 56 12.22 19.42 7.81
N ASN A 57 12.72 20.56 8.28
CA ASN A 57 11.93 21.52 9.06
C ASN A 57 10.87 22.21 8.19
N GLU A 58 9.87 22.80 8.85
CA GLU A 58 8.80 23.58 8.18
C GLU A 58 9.35 24.75 7.34
N ASP A 59 10.47 25.34 7.78
CA ASP A 59 11.17 26.42 7.06
C ASP A 59 12.05 25.93 5.90
N GLY A 60 12.09 24.62 5.66
CA GLY A 60 12.87 23.98 4.60
C GLY A 60 14.32 23.66 4.94
N THR A 61 14.76 23.93 6.17
CA THR A 61 16.12 23.59 6.64
C THR A 61 16.22 22.12 7.06
N CYS A 62 17.44 21.58 7.09
CA CYS A 62 17.70 20.21 7.53
C CYS A 62 17.76 20.12 9.05
N LYS A 63 17.10 19.12 9.63
CA LYS A 63 17.11 18.79 11.05
C LYS A 63 17.62 17.38 11.25
N VAL A 64 18.57 17.23 12.16
CA VAL A 64 18.98 15.91 12.65
C VAL A 64 17.93 15.42 13.63
N VAL A 65 17.42 14.22 13.39
CA VAL A 65 16.45 13.57 14.27
C VAL A 65 17.15 12.42 14.97
N ASN A 66 17.16 12.47 16.30
CA ASN A 66 17.85 11.45 17.12
C ASN A 66 17.01 10.18 17.32
N GLU A 67 15.72 10.23 16.99
CA GLU A 67 14.79 9.12 17.22
C GLU A 67 13.80 8.99 16.06
N LEU A 68 13.64 7.77 15.54
CA LEU A 68 12.41 7.37 14.86
C LEU A 68 11.24 7.68 15.79
N LYS A 69 10.10 8.13 15.24
CA LYS A 69 8.90 8.54 16.01
C LYS A 69 8.50 7.53 17.12
N GLU A 70 8.86 6.25 16.99
CA GLU A 70 8.54 5.18 17.94
C GLU A 70 9.73 4.52 18.66
N LYS A 71 10.92 5.14 18.70
CA LYS A 71 12.12 4.56 19.38
C LYS A 71 12.50 3.13 18.96
N LYS A 72 12.17 2.71 17.74
CA LYS A 72 12.45 1.34 17.29
C LYS A 72 13.94 1.10 17.06
N GLU A 73 14.40 -0.07 17.50
CA GLU A 73 15.70 -0.62 17.12
C GLU A 73 15.70 -0.95 15.63
N THR A 74 16.80 -0.67 14.95
CA THR A 74 16.92 -0.86 13.51
C THR A 74 17.57 -2.21 13.17
N PHE A 75 18.49 -2.69 14.00
CA PHE A 75 19.22 -3.92 13.76
C PHE A 75 18.29 -5.16 13.77
N GLY A 76 18.26 -5.91 12.67
CA GLY A 76 17.38 -7.06 12.48
C GLY A 76 15.89 -6.72 12.37
N ALA A 77 15.52 -5.44 12.28
CA ALA A 77 14.13 -5.02 12.24
C ALA A 77 13.46 -5.38 10.91
N ASN A 78 12.13 -5.57 10.95
CA ASN A 78 11.34 -5.84 9.76
C ASN A 78 11.43 -4.65 8.78
N ILE A 79 11.79 -4.95 7.54
CA ILE A 79 11.97 -3.96 6.47
C ILE A 79 10.70 -3.14 6.24
N HIS A 80 9.49 -3.72 6.34
CA HIS A 80 8.25 -2.96 6.19
C HIS A 80 8.07 -1.90 7.27
N THR A 81 8.47 -2.21 8.50
CA THR A 81 8.41 -1.27 9.63
C THR A 81 9.48 -0.19 9.50
N LEU A 82 10.69 -0.56 9.07
CA LEU A 82 11.72 0.43 8.75
C LEU A 82 11.29 1.33 7.59
N LEU A 83 10.62 0.76 6.60
CA LEU A 83 10.15 1.49 5.44
C LEU A 83 9.06 2.52 5.84
N SER A 84 8.12 2.16 6.73
CA SER A 84 7.11 3.11 7.23
C SER A 84 7.73 4.20 8.13
N ASP A 85 8.59 3.79 9.06
CA ASP A 85 9.00 4.65 10.17
C ASP A 85 10.24 5.47 9.86
N SER A 86 11.24 4.86 9.21
CA SER A 86 12.53 5.51 8.89
C SER A 86 12.45 6.43 7.68
N PHE A 87 11.46 6.23 6.81
CA PHE A 87 11.21 7.09 5.65
C PHE A 87 9.99 7.97 5.82
N PHE A 88 9.45 8.08 7.03
CA PHE A 88 8.37 9.00 7.39
C PHE A 88 7.16 8.88 6.45
N MET A 89 6.81 7.66 6.05
CA MET A 89 5.67 7.42 5.15
C MET A 89 4.36 7.43 5.93
N GLU A 90 3.86 8.65 6.21
CA GLU A 90 2.66 8.87 7.02
C GLU A 90 1.37 8.30 6.39
N ASN A 91 1.32 8.16 5.07
CA ASN A 91 0.13 7.70 4.33
C ASN A 91 0.12 6.19 4.03
N GLY A 92 0.99 5.42 4.69
CA GLY A 92 1.12 3.98 4.50
C GLY A 92 2.03 3.60 3.33
N LEU A 93 2.12 2.30 3.06
CA LEU A 93 3.03 1.73 2.04
C LEU A 93 2.37 1.57 0.65
N THR A 94 1.10 1.93 0.53
CA THR A 94 0.34 1.79 -0.71
C THR A 94 0.58 2.99 -1.61
N GLY A 95 0.93 2.74 -2.88
CA GLY A 95 1.12 3.82 -3.85
C GLY A 95 -0.15 4.66 -4.06
N GLU A 96 0.03 5.98 -4.17
CA GLU A 96 -1.08 6.94 -4.26
C GLU A 96 -2.02 6.66 -5.45
N PHE A 97 -1.48 6.22 -6.58
CA PHE A 97 -2.28 5.85 -7.75
C PHE A 97 -3.20 4.66 -7.47
N ALA A 98 -2.67 3.61 -6.84
CA ALA A 98 -3.45 2.42 -6.49
C ALA A 98 -4.51 2.75 -5.43
N LYS A 99 -4.15 3.57 -4.43
CA LYS A 99 -5.07 4.10 -3.43
C LYS A 99 -6.22 4.86 -4.08
N GLY A 100 -5.93 5.77 -5.01
CA GLY A 100 -6.95 6.50 -5.77
C GLY A 100 -7.89 5.58 -6.55
N LYS A 101 -7.38 4.48 -7.13
CA LYS A 101 -8.24 3.47 -7.81
C LYS A 101 -9.12 2.68 -6.85
N ILE A 102 -8.59 2.34 -5.68
CA ILE A 102 -9.38 1.69 -4.62
C ILE A 102 -10.48 2.64 -4.13
N ASP A 103 -10.15 3.91 -3.94
CA ASP A 103 -11.10 4.94 -3.51
C ASP A 103 -12.20 5.17 -4.57
N GLU A 104 -11.86 5.18 -5.87
CA GLU A 104 -12.84 5.23 -6.97
C GLU A 104 -13.84 4.04 -6.87
N VAL A 105 -13.37 2.82 -6.60
CA VAL A 105 -14.22 1.63 -6.42
C VAL A 105 -15.10 1.77 -5.18
N ILE A 106 -14.56 2.24 -4.06
CA ILE A 106 -15.32 2.45 -2.82
C ILE A 106 -16.43 3.49 -3.05
N GLN A 107 -16.13 4.59 -3.74
CA GLN A 107 -17.13 5.61 -4.05
C GLN A 107 -18.26 5.06 -4.94
N TYR A 108 -17.92 4.23 -5.93
CA TYR A 108 -18.90 3.58 -6.80
C TYR A 108 -19.81 2.61 -6.03
N LEU A 109 -19.23 1.88 -5.07
CA LEU A 109 -19.97 0.93 -4.23
C LEU A 109 -20.89 1.63 -3.24
N ASN A 110 -20.48 2.79 -2.73
CA ASN A 110 -21.29 3.63 -1.85
C ASN A 110 -22.36 4.46 -2.59
N GLY A 111 -22.48 4.33 -3.91
CA GLY A 111 -23.54 4.97 -4.69
C GLY A 111 -23.34 6.46 -4.93
N LYS A 112 -22.09 6.96 -4.91
CA LYS A 112 -21.81 8.34 -5.32
C LYS A 112 -21.91 8.46 -6.85
N GLU A 113 -22.69 9.44 -7.31
CA GLU A 113 -22.99 9.63 -8.74
C GLU A 113 -21.77 10.06 -9.57
N ASP A 114 -20.76 10.66 -8.93
CA ASP A 114 -19.60 11.27 -9.60
C ASP A 114 -18.40 10.31 -9.69
N THR A 115 -18.63 9.09 -10.17
CA THR A 115 -17.60 8.05 -10.25
C THR A 115 -17.26 7.71 -11.70
N LYS A 116 -15.97 7.54 -11.98
CA LYS A 116 -15.48 7.16 -13.31
C LYS A 116 -15.87 5.72 -13.71
N ILE A 117 -16.20 4.90 -12.72
CA ILE A 117 -16.59 3.50 -12.89
C ILE A 117 -18.06 3.45 -13.28
N LYS A 118 -18.36 2.87 -14.44
CA LYS A 118 -19.73 2.90 -14.99
C LYS A 118 -20.51 1.62 -14.70
N ASN A 119 -19.82 0.50 -14.55
CA ASN A 119 -20.47 -0.80 -14.39
C ASN A 119 -19.80 -1.69 -13.34
N ASP A 120 -20.55 -2.69 -12.88
CA ASP A 120 -20.07 -3.65 -11.87
C ASP A 120 -18.91 -4.50 -12.42
N ASP A 121 -18.78 -4.64 -13.74
CA ASP A 121 -17.70 -5.41 -14.39
C ASP A 121 -16.36 -4.68 -14.35
N GLU A 122 -16.33 -3.36 -14.54
CA GLU A 122 -15.15 -2.52 -14.37
C GLU A 122 -14.69 -2.52 -12.92
N ALA A 123 -15.64 -2.39 -11.98
CA ALA A 123 -15.34 -2.52 -10.56
C ALA A 123 -14.75 -3.90 -10.24
N GLN A 124 -15.33 -4.98 -10.77
CA GLN A 124 -14.85 -6.34 -10.57
C GLN A 124 -13.43 -6.54 -11.13
N LYS A 125 -13.12 -5.98 -12.31
CA LYS A 125 -11.76 -6.03 -12.89
C LYS A 125 -10.75 -5.35 -11.97
N LEU A 126 -11.07 -4.17 -11.45
CA LEU A 126 -10.20 -3.45 -10.53
C LEU A 126 -9.99 -4.24 -9.23
N VAL A 127 -11.06 -4.77 -8.63
CA VAL A 127 -10.99 -5.59 -7.41
C VAL A 127 -10.13 -6.84 -7.62
N ASN A 128 -10.20 -7.47 -8.79
CA ASN A 128 -9.42 -8.67 -9.09
C ASN A 128 -7.91 -8.42 -9.10
N ILE A 129 -7.47 -7.22 -9.51
CA ILE A 129 -6.06 -6.80 -9.63
C ILE A 129 -5.47 -6.42 -8.26
N ILE A 130 -6.29 -6.11 -7.26
CA ILE A 130 -5.82 -5.76 -5.92
C ILE A 130 -5.04 -6.94 -5.31
N GLY A 131 -3.78 -6.69 -4.97
CA GLY A 131 -2.89 -7.70 -4.38
C GLY A 131 -3.13 -7.92 -2.89
N GLU A 132 -3.62 -6.90 -2.17
CA GLU A 132 -3.83 -6.98 -0.72
C GLU A 132 -5.11 -7.75 -0.38
N PRO A 133 -5.02 -8.96 0.23
CA PRO A 133 -6.17 -9.86 0.38
C PRO A 133 -7.30 -9.27 1.20
N ILE A 134 -6.97 -8.51 2.25
CA ILE A 134 -7.96 -7.89 3.15
C ILE A 134 -8.81 -6.90 2.37
N VAL A 135 -8.15 -5.98 1.65
CA VAL A 135 -8.82 -4.94 0.86
C VAL A 135 -9.64 -5.57 -0.27
N LYS A 136 -9.07 -6.55 -0.98
CA LYS A 136 -9.76 -7.30 -2.03
C LYS A 136 -11.04 -7.97 -1.51
N ASN A 137 -10.94 -8.71 -0.41
CA ASN A 137 -12.07 -9.43 0.16
C ASN A 137 -13.19 -8.49 0.62
N GLN A 138 -12.83 -7.34 1.21
CA GLN A 138 -13.80 -6.36 1.64
C GLN A 138 -14.55 -5.74 0.45
N LEU A 139 -13.83 -5.33 -0.60
CA LEU A 139 -14.44 -4.76 -1.81
C LEU A 139 -15.27 -5.78 -2.57
N GLN A 140 -14.84 -7.05 -2.61
CA GLN A 140 -15.62 -8.13 -3.20
C GLN A 140 -16.95 -8.32 -2.48
N ARG A 141 -16.95 -8.36 -1.14
CA ARG A 141 -18.17 -8.46 -0.34
C ARG A 141 -19.14 -7.31 -0.62
N MET A 142 -18.61 -6.09 -0.75
CA MET A 142 -19.42 -4.92 -1.09
C MET A 142 -20.03 -5.04 -2.50
N LEU A 143 -19.25 -5.47 -3.50
CA LEU A 143 -19.75 -5.74 -4.86
C LEU A 143 -20.86 -6.79 -4.87
N ASP A 144 -20.64 -7.92 -4.18
CA ASP A 144 -21.60 -9.01 -4.12
C ASP A 144 -22.90 -8.55 -3.44
N SER A 145 -22.80 -7.79 -2.35
CA SER A 145 -23.98 -7.23 -1.68
C SER A 145 -24.79 -6.29 -2.58
N LYS A 146 -24.12 -5.47 -3.40
CA LYS A 146 -24.77 -4.58 -4.37
C LYS A 146 -25.45 -5.37 -5.48
N ARG A 147 -24.82 -6.45 -5.95
CA ARG A 147 -25.40 -7.36 -6.96
C ARG A 147 -26.63 -8.10 -6.42
N LEU A 148 -26.58 -8.62 -5.19
CA LEU A 148 -27.74 -9.26 -4.57
C LEU A 148 -28.94 -8.31 -4.49
N LYS A 149 -28.73 -7.07 -4.01
CA LYS A 149 -29.80 -6.06 -3.96
C LYS A 149 -30.44 -5.79 -5.33
N LYS A 150 -29.63 -5.69 -6.39
CA LYS A 150 -30.14 -5.54 -7.76
C LYS A 150 -30.98 -6.74 -8.22
N ILE A 151 -30.57 -7.96 -7.85
CA ILE A 151 -31.32 -9.18 -8.19
C ILE A 151 -32.68 -9.18 -7.47
N ASP A 152 -32.70 -8.88 -6.17
CA ASP A 152 -33.93 -8.80 -5.38
C ASP A 152 -34.91 -7.75 -5.95
N GLU A 153 -34.39 -6.59 -6.37
CA GLU A 153 -35.18 -5.54 -7.03
C GLU A 153 -35.75 -6.00 -8.39
N ILE A 154 -34.95 -6.69 -9.21
CA ILE A 154 -35.41 -7.22 -10.50
C ILE A 154 -36.53 -8.25 -10.31
N ASP A 155 -36.40 -9.14 -9.33
CA ASP A 155 -37.41 -10.17 -9.07
C ASP A 155 -38.71 -9.57 -8.52
N ALA A 156 -38.62 -8.54 -7.68
CA ALA A 156 -39.79 -7.76 -7.25
C ALA A 156 -40.51 -7.10 -8.44
N ILE A 157 -39.77 -6.47 -9.36
CA ILE A 157 -40.34 -5.83 -10.55
C ILE A 157 -41.01 -6.86 -11.47
N LYS A 158 -40.37 -8.01 -11.72
CA LYS A 158 -40.96 -9.09 -12.55
C LYS A 158 -42.28 -9.58 -11.97
N LYS A 159 -42.38 -9.70 -10.64
CA LYS A 159 -43.62 -10.10 -9.97
C LYS A 159 -44.73 -9.07 -10.18
N SER A 160 -44.43 -7.78 -10.04
CA SER A 160 -45.39 -6.71 -10.31
C SER A 160 -45.81 -6.65 -11.78
N MET A 161 -44.89 -6.87 -12.72
CA MET A 161 -45.22 -6.99 -14.15
C MET A 161 -46.21 -8.13 -14.41
N ALA A 162 -45.99 -9.30 -13.81
CA ALA A 162 -46.89 -10.45 -13.98
C ALA A 162 -48.30 -10.18 -13.43
N GLU A 163 -48.42 -9.51 -12.28
CA GLU A 163 -49.72 -9.09 -11.72
C GLU A 163 -50.42 -8.05 -12.60
N MET A 164 -49.69 -7.06 -13.12
CA MET A 164 -50.25 -6.07 -14.05
C MET A 164 -50.72 -6.73 -15.35
N GLN A 165 -49.94 -7.66 -15.91
CA GLN A 165 -50.31 -8.39 -17.12
C GLN A 165 -51.62 -9.17 -16.92
N LYS A 166 -51.76 -9.85 -15.79
CA LYS A 166 -52.96 -10.60 -15.44
C LYS A 166 -54.20 -9.71 -15.32
N ARG A 167 -54.06 -8.52 -14.73
CA ARG A 167 -55.15 -7.53 -14.67
C ARG A 167 -55.55 -7.01 -16.04
N LEU A 168 -54.59 -6.85 -16.95
CA LEU A 168 -54.86 -6.43 -18.32
C LEU A 168 -55.73 -7.47 -19.05
N ASP A 169 -55.34 -8.75 -18.95
CA ASP A 169 -56.08 -9.88 -19.55
C ASP A 169 -57.51 -10.03 -18.97
N GLU A 170 -57.71 -9.65 -17.70
CA GLU A 170 -59.04 -9.63 -17.06
C GLU A 170 -59.93 -8.49 -17.57
N LEU A 171 -59.36 -7.36 -17.98
CA LEU A 171 -60.08 -6.19 -18.51
C LEU A 171 -60.36 -6.29 -20.02
N GLU A 172 -59.61 -7.10 -20.76
CA GLU A 172 -59.80 -7.34 -22.19
C GLU A 172 -60.84 -8.43 -22.52
N LYS A 173 -61.35 -9.14 -21.49
CA LYS A 173 -62.46 -10.11 -21.59
C LYS A 173 -63.82 -9.46 -21.37
#